data_AF-A0A3A9DR35-F1
#
_entry.id   AF-A0A3A9DR35-F1
#
_cell.length_a   1.000
_cell.length_b   1.000
_cell.length_c   1.000
_cell.angle_alpha   90.00
_cell.angle_beta   90.00
_cell.angle_gamma   90.00
#
_symmetry.space_group_name_H-M   'P 1'
#
loop_
_entity.id
_entity.type
_entity.pdbx_description
1 polymer ?
#
loop_
_entity_poly.entity_id
_entity_poly.type
_entity_poly.pdbx_seq_one_letter_code
_entity_poly.pdbx_strand_id
1 'polypeptide(L)' 'MLFTEWNWNDAMKIEREEGREEGRVEGQAEGERKRSIDIAKKLLAMGFDLDAISKGTGLTIEQIQGL' A
#
# COMPACT_ATOMS: atom_id res chain seq x y z
N MET A 1 -30.61 -10.11 30.26
CA MET A 1 -29.55 -9.83 29.28
C MET A 1 -28.99 -8.47 29.65
N LEU A 2 -27.96 -8.43 30.50
CA LEU A 2 -27.37 -7.17 30.98
C LEU A 2 -26.56 -6.58 29.83
N PHE A 3 -27.11 -5.53 29.22
CA PHE A 3 -26.45 -4.74 28.19
C PHE A 3 -25.23 -4.11 28.84
N THR A 4 -24.06 -4.53 28.37
CA THR A 4 -22.75 -4.29 28.96
C THR A 4 -22.43 -2.80 29.05
N GLU A 5 -21.99 -2.36 30.23
CA GLU A 5 -21.40 -1.05 30.45
C GLU A 5 -20.21 -0.89 29.51
N TRP A 6 -20.36 -0.02 28.50
CA TRP A 6 -19.27 0.37 27.62
C TRP A 6 -18.21 1.08 28.45
N ASN A 7 -17.05 0.44 28.59
CA ASN A 7 -15.89 1.05 29.24
C ASN A 7 -15.21 1.99 28.23
N TRP A 8 -15.38 3.29 28.44
CA TRP A 8 -14.77 4.35 27.62
C TRP A 8 -13.25 4.22 27.47
N ASN A 9 -12.56 3.64 28.45
CA ASN A 9 -11.11 3.40 28.34
C ASN A 9 -10.78 2.30 27.32
N ASP A 10 -11.62 1.27 27.24
CA ASP A 10 -11.43 0.17 26.29
C ASP A 10 -11.75 0.64 24.88
N ALA A 11 -12.81 1.44 24.71
CA ALA A 11 -13.15 2.07 23.43
C ALA A 11 -12.02 2.95 22.88
N MET A 12 -11.48 3.85 23.70
CA MET A 12 -10.34 4.70 23.29
C MET A 12 -9.07 3.90 22.98
N LYS A 13 -8.87 2.74 23.61
CA LYS A 13 -7.72 1.88 23.33
C LYS A 13 -7.88 1.19 21.97
N ILE A 14 -9.08 0.68 21.67
CA ILE A 14 -9.42 0.07 20.39
C ILE A 14 -9.23 1.07 19.26
N GLU A 15 -9.81 2.28 19.37
CA GLU A 15 -9.68 3.31 18.32
C GLU A 15 -8.21 3.69 18.03
N ARG A 16 -7.36 3.74 19.07
CA ARG A 16 -5.92 4.02 18.91
C ARG A 16 -5.17 2.87 18.27
N GLU A 17 -5.55 1.63 18.56
CA GLU A 17 -4.95 0.44 17.95
C GLU A 17 -5.38 0.32 16.48
N GLU A 18 -6.66 0.53 16.18
CA GLU A 18 -7.21 0.55 14.82
C GLU A 18 -6.54 1.64 13.97
N GLY A 19 -6.48 2.89 14.45
CA GLY A 19 -5.85 3.96 13.68
C GLY A 19 -4.34 3.75 13.42
N ARG A 20 -3.65 3.04 14.32
CA ARG A 20 -2.25 2.64 14.09
C ARG A 20 -2.12 1.53 13.06
N GLU A 21 -3.01 0.55 13.10
CA GLU A 21 -2.99 -0.56 12.16
C GLU A 21 -3.40 -0.11 10.76
N GLU A 22 -4.44 0.71 10.64
CA GLU A 22 -4.83 1.35 9.38
C GLU A 22 -3.68 2.17 8.78
N GLY A 23 -3.06 3.06 9.57
CA GLY A 23 -1.92 3.85 9.10
C GLY A 23 -0.71 2.99 8.68
N ARG A 24 -0.49 1.85 9.35
CA ARG A 24 0.55 0.89 8.98
C ARG A 24 0.24 0.21 7.64
N VAL A 25 -0.99 -0.23 7.44
CA VAL A 25 -1.44 -0.89 6.21
C VAL A 25 -1.41 0.07 5.04
N GLU A 26 -1.95 1.28 5.21
CA GLU A 26 -1.93 2.32 4.17
C GLU A 26 -0.49 2.72 3.80
N GLY A 27 0.37 2.94 4.80
CA GLY A 27 1.77 3.29 4.59
C GLY A 27 2.55 2.20 3.85
N GLN A 28 2.30 0.92 4.16
CA GLN A 28 2.90 -0.21 3.45
C GLN A 28 2.43 -0.25 1.99
N ALA A 29 1.12 -0.15 1.75
CA ALA A 29 0.56 -0.18 0.40
C ALA A 29 1.07 0.99 -0.47
N GLU A 30 1.10 2.21 0.08
CA GLU A 30 1.61 3.38 -0.66
C GLU A 30 3.12 3.26 -0.92
N GLY A 31 3.88 2.75 0.06
CA GLY A 31 5.32 2.51 -0.08
C GLY A 31 5.65 1.48 -1.16
N GLU A 32 4.94 0.35 -1.19
CA GLU A 32 5.07 -0.67 -2.23
C GLU A 32 4.74 -0.10 -3.61
N ARG A 33 3.63 0.65 -3.73
CA ARG A 33 3.24 1.28 -5.00
C ARG A 33 4.30 2.26 -5.51
N LYS A 34 4.80 3.15 -4.64
CA LYS A 34 5.87 4.11 -4.99
C LYS A 34 7.13 3.37 -5.44
N ARG A 35 7.52 2.34 -4.72
CA ARG A 35 8.70 1.51 -5.05
C ARG A 35 8.56 0.84 -6.42
N SER A 36 7.41 0.23 -6.72
CA SER A 36 7.16 -0.41 -8.02
C SER A 36 7.26 0.59 -9.17
N ILE A 37 6.73 1.80 -9.00
CA ILE A 37 6.81 2.88 -9.98
C ILE A 37 8.26 3.34 -10.20
N ASP A 38 9.01 3.55 -9.12
CA ASP A 38 10.42 3.97 -9.21
C ASP A 38 11.29 2.93 -9.90
N ILE A 39 11.05 1.64 -9.63
CA ILE A 39 11.74 0.54 -10.33
C ILE A 39 11.36 0.54 -11.81
N ALA A 40 10.08 0.67 -12.15
CA ALA A 40 9.63 0.67 -13.54
C ALA A 40 10.26 1.82 -14.34
N LYS A 41 10.33 3.03 -13.77
CA LYS A 41 11.02 4.18 -14.40
C LYS A 41 12.50 3.92 -14.67
N LYS A 42 13.20 3.29 -13.72
CA LYS A 42 14.61 2.94 -13.89
C LYS A 42 14.81 1.89 -14.98
N LEU A 43 13.95 0.87 -15.03
CA LEU A 43 14.02 -0.17 -16.05
C LEU A 43 13.69 0.37 -17.46
N LEU A 44 12.71 1.28 -17.56
CA LEU A 44 12.43 2.01 -18.81
C LEU A 44 13.66 2.80 -19.27
N ALA A 45 14.31 3.53 -18.35
CA ALA A 45 15.52 4.29 -18.65
C ALA A 45 16.71 3.39 -19.06
N MET A 46 16.73 2.13 -18.61
CA MET A 46 17.70 1.12 -19.01
C MET A 46 17.35 0.42 -20.34
N GLY A 47 16.18 0.71 -20.93
CA GLY A 47 15.76 0.18 -22.22
C GLY A 47 15.15 -1.23 -22.17
N PHE A 48 14.67 -1.69 -21.01
CA PHE A 48 13.91 -2.94 -20.92
C PHE A 48 12.55 -2.83 -21.62
N ASP A 49 12.09 -3.95 -22.18
CA ASP A 49 10.75 -4.02 -22.78
C ASP A 49 9.63 -3.97 -21.72
N LEU A 50 8.44 -3.56 -22.15
CA LEU A 50 7.30 -3.34 -21.25
C LEU A 50 6.83 -4.64 -20.56
N ASP A 51 6.97 -5.79 -21.22
CA ASP A 51 6.60 -7.10 -20.67
C ASP A 51 7.52 -7.52 -19.52
N ALA A 52 8.82 -7.31 -19.66
CA ALA A 52 9.83 -7.59 -18.63
C ALA A 52 9.63 -6.65 -17.43
N ILE A 53 9.35 -5.38 -17.68
CA ILE A 53 9.07 -4.41 -16.63
C ILE A 53 7.79 -4.79 -15.88
N SER A 54 6.71 -5.10 -16.59
CA SER A 54 5.45 -5.58 -16.02
C SER A 54 5.65 -6.77 -15.09
N LYS A 55 6.40 -7.79 -15.55
CA LYS A 55 6.73 -8.96 -14.73
C LYS A 55 7.59 -8.63 -13.51
N GLY A 56 8.51 -7.68 -13.63
CA GLY A 56 9.44 -7.29 -12.56
C GLY A 56 8.83 -6.39 -11.49
N THR A 57 7.84 -5.57 -11.84
CA THR A 57 7.26 -4.56 -10.92
C THR A 57 5.82 -4.85 -10.52
N GLY A 58 5.14 -5.79 -11.19
CA GLY A 58 3.73 -6.09 -10.98
C GLY A 58 2.78 -5.00 -11.49
N LEU A 59 3.28 -4.04 -12.28
CA LEU A 59 2.46 -2.99 -12.88
C LEU A 59 1.90 -3.47 -14.23
N THR A 60 0.71 -3.02 -14.59
CA THR A 60 0.16 -3.29 -15.92
C THR A 60 0.93 -2.52 -16.98
N ILE A 61 0.89 -3.00 -18.24
CA ILE A 61 1.54 -2.31 -19.36
C ILE A 61 0.98 -0.88 -19.50
N GLU A 62 -0.33 -0.69 -19.31
CA GLU A 62 -0.98 0.62 -19.33
C GLU A 62 -0.44 1.56 -18.24
N GLN A 63 -0.25 1.03 -17.02
CA GLN A 63 0.35 1.81 -15.93
C GLN A 63 1.78 2.22 -16.27
N ILE A 64 2.58 1.32 -16.85
CA ILE A 64 3.98 1.57 -17.24
C ILE A 64 4.06 2.60 -18.36
N GLN A 65 3.18 2.53 -19.36
CA GLN A 65 3.11 3.51 -20.46
C GLN A 65 2.70 4.91 -19.99
N GLY A 66 2.01 5.00 -18.85
CA GLY A 66 1.63 6.26 -18.22
C GLY A 66 2.66 6.83 -17.23
N LEU A 67 3.81 6.18 -17.02
CA LEU A 67 4.87 6.64 -16.09
C LEU A 67 5.75 7.75 -16.66
#